data_AF-A0A1B8YIZ2-F1
#
_entry.id   AF-A0A1B8YIZ2-F1
#
_cell.length_a   1.000
_cell.length_b   1.000
_cell.length_c   1.000
_cell.angle_alpha   90.00
_cell.angle_beta   90.00
_cell.angle_gamma   90.00
#
_symmetry.space_group_name_H-M   'P 1'
#
loop_
_entity.id
_entity.type
_entity.pdbx_description
1 polymer ?
#
loop_
_entity_poly.entity_id
_entity_poly.type
_entity_poly.pdbx_seq_one_letter_code
_entity_poly.pdbx_strand_id
1 'polypeptide(L)' 'MFIFKLNKQEEAKVLLLNTMLQTKTSNAELTRLLGTRPQEIQRIMSLGHSTKIDTIANALNALGKHLELVAI' A
#
# COMPACT_ATOMS: atom_id res chain seq x y z
N MET A 1 -3.72 -5.18 -24.43
CA MET A 1 -3.03 -4.49 -23.32
C MET A 1 -3.94 -3.36 -22.85
N PHE A 2 -4.52 -3.49 -21.67
CA PHE A 2 -5.37 -2.43 -21.10
C PHE A 2 -4.47 -1.41 -20.41
N ILE A 3 -4.60 -0.14 -20.75
CA ILE A 3 -3.90 0.96 -20.07
C ILE A 3 -4.89 1.66 -19.17
N PHE A 4 -4.64 1.59 -17.86
CA PHE A 4 -5.38 2.32 -16.86
C PHE A 4 -4.57 3.57 -16.47
N LYS A 5 -5.23 4.72 -16.44
CA LYS A 5 -4.63 5.95 -15.90
C LYS A 5 -4.94 6.00 -14.41
N LEU A 6 -3.94 5.76 -13.59
CA LEU A 6 -4.06 5.82 -12.14
C LEU A 6 -3.71 7.23 -11.64
N ASN A 7 -4.31 7.61 -10.53
CA ASN A 7 -3.85 8.76 -9.75
C ASN A 7 -2.70 8.35 -8.81
N LYS A 8 -2.00 9.33 -8.24
CA LYS A 8 -0.82 9.09 -7.39
C LYS A 8 -1.10 8.17 -6.19
N GLN A 9 -2.30 8.24 -5.61
CA GLN A 9 -2.67 7.39 -4.47
C GLN A 9 -2.93 5.94 -4.93
N GLU A 10 -3.59 5.76 -6.06
CA GLU A 10 -3.81 4.44 -6.67
C GLU A 10 -2.49 3.76 -7.04
N GLU A 11 -1.55 4.50 -7.63
CA GLU A 11 -0.21 4.01 -7.95
C GLU A 11 0.53 3.52 -6.69
N ALA A 12 0.49 4.31 -5.60
CA ALA A 12 1.11 3.93 -4.34
C ALA A 12 0.46 2.66 -3.73
N LYS A 13 -0.85 2.49 -3.87
CA LYS A 13 -1.55 1.27 -3.44
C LYS A 13 -1.17 0.05 -4.29
N VAL A 14 -1.07 0.22 -5.60
CA VAL A 14 -0.59 -0.85 -6.49
C VAL A 14 0.83 -1.27 -6.12
N LEU A 15 1.70 -0.32 -5.78
CA LEU A 15 3.05 -0.61 -5.30
C LEU A 15 3.04 -1.42 -3.99
N LEU A 16 2.19 -1.05 -3.03
CA LEU A 16 2.01 -1.80 -1.79
C LEU A 16 1.49 -3.23 -2.04
N LEU A 17 0.44 -3.37 -2.87
CA LEU A 17 -0.14 -4.65 -3.25
C LEU A 17 0.90 -5.58 -3.88
N ASN A 18 1.69 -5.05 -4.82
CA ASN A 18 2.77 -5.81 -5.46
C ASN A 18 3.86 -6.20 -4.47
N THR A 19 4.22 -5.31 -3.54
CA THR A 19 5.21 -5.60 -2.50
C THR A 19 4.73 -6.74 -1.61
N MET A 20 3.47 -6.71 -1.17
CA MET A 20 2.88 -7.80 -0.37
C MET A 20 2.88 -9.14 -1.11
N LEU A 21 2.62 -9.14 -2.43
CA LEU A 21 2.73 -10.36 -3.24
C LEU A 21 4.16 -10.89 -3.29
N GLN A 22 5.15 -10.01 -3.47
CA GLN A 22 6.57 -10.38 -3.51
C GLN A 22 7.06 -10.93 -2.17
N THR A 23 6.65 -10.33 -1.06
CA THR A 23 7.02 -10.76 0.30
C THR A 23 6.11 -11.86 0.86
N LYS A 24 5.07 -12.26 0.11
CA LYS A 24 4.03 -13.20 0.52
C LYS A 24 3.34 -12.79 1.83
N THR A 25 3.23 -11.48 2.08
CA THR A 25 2.63 -10.95 3.29
C THR A 25 1.11 -10.89 3.16
N SER A 26 0.42 -11.50 4.11
CA SER A 26 -1.04 -11.45 4.25
C SER A 26 -1.52 -10.15 4.90
N ASN A 27 -2.81 -9.84 4.74
CA ASN A 27 -3.43 -8.69 5.42
C ASN A 27 -3.33 -8.82 6.95
N ALA A 28 -3.42 -10.04 7.49
CA ALA A 28 -3.30 -10.29 8.92
C ALA A 28 -1.88 -10.01 9.44
N GLU A 29 -0.85 -10.38 8.68
CA GLU A 29 0.54 -10.06 9.00
C GLU A 29 0.81 -8.57 8.91
N LEU A 30 0.34 -7.90 7.85
CA LEU A 30 0.48 -6.45 7.74
C LEU A 30 -0.22 -5.72 8.90
N THR A 31 -1.41 -6.20 9.30
CA THR A 31 -2.11 -5.69 10.49
C THR A 31 -1.24 -5.79 11.75
N ARG A 32 -0.59 -6.95 11.96
CA ARG A 32 0.30 -7.19 13.12
C ARG A 32 1.55 -6.32 13.06
N LEU A 33 2.17 -6.18 11.89
CA LEU A 33 3.37 -5.36 11.69
C LEU A 33 3.11 -3.88 11.98
N LEU A 34 1.93 -3.39 11.62
CA LEU A 34 1.55 -1.99 11.81
C LEU A 34 0.87 -1.72 13.16
N GLY A 35 0.49 -2.75 13.91
CA GLY A 35 -0.28 -2.59 15.16
C GLY A 35 -1.65 -1.93 14.95
N THR A 36 -2.24 -2.06 13.77
CA THR A 36 -3.50 -1.42 13.38
C THR A 36 -4.69 -2.37 13.48
N ARG A 37 -5.90 -1.88 13.17
CA ARG A 37 -7.11 -2.72 13.10
C ARG A 37 -7.27 -3.31 11.69
N PRO A 38 -7.82 -4.53 11.53
CA PRO A 38 -8.03 -5.13 10.22
C PRO A 38 -8.82 -4.26 9.24
N GLN A 39 -9.81 -3.49 9.72
CA GLN A 39 -10.60 -2.59 8.88
C GLN A 39 -9.77 -1.48 8.24
N GLU A 40 -8.71 -1.05 8.93
CA GLU A 40 -7.79 -0.03 8.41
C GLU A 40 -6.93 -0.61 7.28
N ILE A 41 -6.43 -1.84 7.43
CA ILE A 41 -5.73 -2.56 6.35
C ILE A 41 -6.65 -2.74 5.14
N GLN A 42 -7.90 -3.13 5.34
CA GLN A 42 -8.85 -3.28 4.22
C GLN A 42 -9.05 -1.98 3.43
N ARG A 43 -9.07 -0.82 4.11
CA ARG A 43 -9.14 0.49 3.45
C ARG A 43 -7.88 0.82 2.64
N ILE A 44 -6.71 0.48 3.16
CA ILE A 44 -5.43 0.70 2.46
C ILE A 44 -5.35 -0.20 1.21
N MET A 45 -5.84 -1.45 1.30
CA MET A 45 -5.78 -2.45 0.24
C MET A 45 -6.78 -2.25 -0.89
N SER A 46 -7.85 -1.49 -0.66
CA SER A 46 -8.88 -1.22 -1.67
C SER A 46 -8.62 0.11 -2.38
N LEU A 47 -8.48 0.07 -3.71
CA LEU A 47 -8.17 1.25 -4.54
C LEU A 47 -9.23 2.35 -4.45
N GLY A 48 -10.50 2.00 -4.24
CA GLY A 48 -11.62 2.95 -4.21
C GLY A 48 -11.71 3.81 -2.94
N HIS A 49 -10.89 3.55 -1.91
CA HIS A 49 -10.90 4.32 -0.67
C HIS A 49 -9.77 5.33 -0.59
N SER A 50 -10.10 6.58 -0.29
CA SER A 50 -9.08 7.59 0.00
C SER A 50 -8.25 7.19 1.23
N THR A 51 -6.93 7.21 1.07
CA THR A 51 -5.93 6.83 2.07
C THR A 51 -4.77 7.82 2.03
N LYS A 52 -4.32 8.31 3.20
CA LYS A 52 -3.18 9.22 3.26
C LYS A 52 -1.92 8.54 2.72
N ILE A 53 -1.10 9.26 1.98
CA ILE A 53 0.13 8.71 1.41
C ILE A 53 1.08 8.22 2.50
N ASP A 54 1.14 8.90 3.64
CA ASP A 54 1.94 8.52 4.81
C ASP A 54 1.56 7.14 5.35
N THR A 55 0.28 6.79 5.31
CA THR A 55 -0.20 5.46 5.72
C THR A 55 0.35 4.37 4.79
N ILE A 56 0.37 4.64 3.48
CA ILE A 56 0.92 3.71 2.49
C ILE A 56 2.44 3.62 2.64
N ALA A 57 3.13 4.74 2.86
CA ALA A 57 4.56 4.78 3.12
C ALA A 57 4.94 3.97 4.38
N ASN A 58 4.18 4.11 5.47
CA ASN A 58 4.40 3.32 6.69
C ASN A 58 4.19 1.81 6.46
N ALA A 59 3.18 1.44 5.66
CA ALA A 59 2.96 0.05 5.28
C ALA A 59 4.12 -0.52 4.45
N LEU A 60 4.61 0.24 3.46
CA LEU A 60 5.80 -0.14 2.69
C LEU A 60 7.04 -0.28 3.58
N ASN A 61 7.25 0.67 4.50
CA ASN A 61 8.37 0.64 5.44
C ASN A 61 8.33 -0.61 6.33
N ALA A 62 7.15 -1.00 6.81
CA ALA A 62 6.97 -2.22 7.59
C ALA A 62 7.28 -3.51 6.79
N LEU A 63 7.29 -3.43 5.45
CA LEU A 63 7.68 -4.51 4.54
C LEU A 63 9.13 -4.36 4.03
N GLY A 64 9.90 -3.44 4.61
CA GLY A 64 11.30 -3.18 4.23
C GLY A 64 11.47 -2.45 2.90
N LYS A 65 10.47 -1.68 2.46
CA LYS A 65 10.51 -0.83 1.26
C LYS A 65 10.27 0.63 1.62
N HIS A 66 10.96 1.55 0.95
CA HIS A 66 10.76 2.98 1.15
C HIS A 66 10.00 3.57 -0.04
N LEU A 67 9.02 4.44 0.24
CA LEU A 67 8.30 5.18 -0.79
C LEU A 67 9.01 6.51 -1.04
N GLU A 68 9.45 6.75 -2.27
CA GLU A 68 10.10 8.00 -2.68
C GLU A 68 9.27 8.72 -3.73
N LEU A 69 9.13 10.03 -3.55
CA LEU A 69 8.51 10.90 -4.54
C LEU A 69 9.61 11.56 -5.35
N VAL A 70 9.65 11.24 -6.64
CA VAL A 70 10.56 11.90 -7.59
C VAL A 70 9.74 12.89 -8.40
N ALA A 71 10.10 14.17 -8.30
CA ALA A 71 9.60 15.20 -9.21
C ALA A 71 10.47 15.19 -10.48
N ILE A 72 9.84 15.05 -11.63
CA ILE A 72 10.45 15.10 -12.96
C ILE A 72 9.98 16.38 -13.64
#